data_AF-A0A2C9KBJ9-F1
#
_entry.id   AF-A0A2C9KBJ9-F1
#
_cell.length_a   1.000
_cell.length_b   1.000
_cell.length_c   1.000
_cell.angle_alpha   90.00
_cell.angle_beta   90.00
_cell.angle_gamma   90.00
#
_symmetry.space_group_name_H-M   'P 1'
#
loop_
_entity.id
_entity.type
_entity.pdbx_description
1 polymer ?
#
loop_
_entity_poly.entity_id
_entity_poly.type
_entity_poly.pdbx_seq_one_letter_code
_entity_poly.pdbx_strand_id
1 'polypeptide(L)'
;MSTENQKAKQGGISFDVILKPASVESPKAPVQLSPRDVKKRELSQEQLENKLKKAEERRSLIEQERMEQLAKERQKAIEVVTKAQSENEQFSKKTQEKLRRSMEIRRENRETQIRALQERLREHSLKVQEIQKAGEEMVKEFEAKTEMKLSQKMETYEENRQNQLKGMLAKLQEHANHINEVCQASENRGPSTDDLQEQLVQKMENALKNREEQLRNLQERLAEHENRIKEVQRKKLISESETEK
;
A
#
# COMPACT_ATOMS: atom_id res chain seq x y z
N MET A 1 -60.03 84.45 122.62
CA MET A 1 -58.85 84.40 123.50
C MET A 1 -57.71 83.83 122.69
N SER A 2 -56.80 84.70 122.22
CA SER A 2 -55.67 84.37 121.35
C SER A 2 -54.47 83.90 122.18
N THR A 3 -53.76 82.86 121.75
CA THR A 3 -52.46 82.47 122.33
C THR A 3 -51.40 82.51 121.23
N GLU A 4 -50.54 83.52 121.28
CA GLU A 4 -49.54 83.84 120.26
C GLU A 4 -48.16 83.38 120.76
N ASN A 5 -47.51 82.45 120.04
CA ASN A 5 -46.18 81.93 120.41
C ASN A 5 -45.14 82.48 119.43
N GLN A 6 -44.60 83.67 119.72
CA GLN A 6 -43.64 84.37 118.84
C GLN A 6 -42.19 83.92 119.14
N LYS A 7 -41.47 83.42 118.13
CA LYS A 7 -40.01 83.20 118.18
C LYS A 7 -39.31 84.16 117.20
N ALA A 8 -38.63 85.16 117.74
CA ALA A 8 -37.86 86.13 116.95
C ALA A 8 -36.52 85.53 116.48
N LYS A 9 -36.25 85.63 115.17
CA LYS A 9 -34.91 85.48 114.58
C LYS A 9 -34.64 86.63 113.60
N GLN A 10 -33.38 87.00 113.47
CA GLN A 10 -32.90 88.19 112.77
C GLN A 10 -33.16 88.05 111.25
N GLY A 11 -34.24 88.68 110.76
CA GLY A 11 -34.65 88.62 109.35
C GLY A 11 -36.17 88.67 109.12
N GLY A 12 -37.00 88.58 110.16
CA GLY A 12 -38.47 88.73 110.06
C GLY A 12 -39.20 88.07 111.23
N ILE A 13 -40.45 88.48 111.47
CA ILE A 13 -41.31 87.89 112.50
C ILE A 13 -42.29 86.94 111.81
N SER A 14 -42.26 85.66 112.17
CA SER A 14 -43.25 84.66 111.76
C SER A 14 -44.17 84.37 112.93
N PHE A 15 -45.48 84.45 112.72
CA PHE A 15 -46.49 84.05 113.70
C PHE A 15 -47.48 83.08 113.04
N ASP A 16 -47.85 82.03 113.78
CA ASP A 16 -48.87 81.08 113.35
C ASP A 16 -50.25 81.58 113.81
N VAL A 17 -51.14 81.91 112.85
CA VAL A 17 -52.53 82.26 113.15
C VAL A 17 -53.42 81.04 112.98
N ILE A 18 -53.92 80.51 114.09
CA ILE A 18 -54.85 79.37 114.10
C ILE A 18 -56.28 79.93 114.27
N LEU A 19 -57.03 80.04 113.17
CA LEU A 19 -58.41 80.55 113.18
C LEU A 19 -59.42 79.55 113.76
N LYS A 20 -59.10 78.25 113.72
CA LYS A 20 -59.87 77.16 114.33
C LYS A 20 -58.91 76.02 114.70
N PRO A 21 -58.84 75.56 115.96
CA PRO A 21 -57.95 74.48 116.36
C PRO A 21 -58.33 73.18 115.64
N ALA A 22 -57.34 72.37 115.28
CA ALA A 22 -57.56 71.08 114.62
C ALA A 22 -58.40 70.17 115.53
N SER A 23 -59.55 69.68 115.05
CA SER A 23 -60.49 68.85 115.82
C SER A 23 -59.98 67.43 116.12
N VAL A 24 -58.74 67.10 115.75
CA VAL A 24 -58.14 65.77 115.92
C VAL A 24 -56.74 65.94 116.52
N GLU A 25 -56.56 65.45 117.75
CA GLU A 25 -55.31 65.54 118.54
C GLU A 25 -54.18 64.60 118.06
N SER A 26 -54.04 64.33 116.77
CA SER A 26 -52.86 63.58 116.28
C SER A 26 -52.42 63.99 114.89
N PRO A 27 -51.15 64.41 114.71
CA PRO A 27 -50.57 64.46 113.37
C PRO A 27 -50.23 63.01 112.98
N LYS A 28 -51.12 62.36 112.23
CA LYS A 28 -50.71 61.20 111.42
C LYS A 28 -49.68 61.71 110.42
N ALA A 29 -48.42 61.37 110.63
CA ALA A 29 -47.37 61.59 109.63
C ALA A 29 -47.85 61.00 108.29
N PRO A 30 -47.66 61.71 107.17
CA PRO A 30 -48.03 61.17 105.86
C PRO A 30 -47.28 59.86 105.68
N VAL A 31 -48.02 58.81 105.31
CA VAL A 31 -47.45 57.51 104.93
C VAL A 31 -46.44 57.80 103.82
N GLN A 32 -45.15 57.71 104.16
CA GLN A 32 -44.11 57.79 103.16
C GLN A 32 -44.27 56.56 102.26
N LEU A 33 -44.75 56.76 101.03
CA LEU A 33 -44.83 55.74 99.98
C LEU A 33 -43.44 55.30 99.47
N SER A 34 -42.36 55.77 100.10
CA SER A 34 -40.99 55.34 99.85
C SER A 34 -40.56 54.35 100.94
N PRO A 35 -40.09 53.13 100.59
CA PRO A 35 -39.60 52.17 101.57
C PRO A 35 -38.40 52.76 102.32
N ARG A 36 -38.59 53.14 103.60
CA ARG A 36 -37.52 53.72 104.44
C ARG A 36 -36.90 52.71 105.43
N ASP A 37 -37.14 51.42 105.24
CA ASP A 37 -36.54 50.36 106.08
C ASP A 37 -36.05 49.19 105.24
N VAL A 38 -35.05 49.44 104.39
CA VAL A 38 -34.07 48.41 104.07
C VAL A 38 -32.75 48.97 104.57
N LYS A 39 -32.27 48.48 105.72
CA LYS A 39 -30.84 48.63 106.08
C LYS A 39 -30.06 48.29 104.82
N LYS A 40 -29.41 49.29 104.20
CA LYS A 40 -28.64 49.11 102.97
C LYS A 40 -27.69 47.95 103.26
N ARG A 41 -27.95 46.76 102.71
CA ARG A 41 -26.92 45.72 102.69
C ARG A 41 -25.78 46.34 101.91
N GLU A 42 -24.69 46.65 102.61
CA GLU A 42 -23.48 47.14 101.98
C GLU A 42 -23.08 46.07 100.98
N LEU A 43 -23.27 46.37 99.69
CA LEU A 43 -22.84 45.49 98.61
C LEU A 43 -21.33 45.35 98.77
N SER A 44 -20.85 44.13 99.02
CA SER A 44 -19.41 43.85 99.08
C SER A 44 -18.75 44.33 97.78
N GLN A 45 -17.52 44.85 97.87
CA GLN A 45 -16.76 45.34 96.73
C GLN A 45 -16.74 44.31 95.58
N GLU A 46 -16.59 43.02 95.91
CA GLU A 46 -16.62 41.91 94.96
C GLU A 46 -17.98 41.76 94.23
N GLN A 47 -19.09 42.01 94.92
CA GLN A 47 -20.43 41.97 94.32
C GLN A 47 -20.68 43.14 93.37
N LEU A 48 -20.09 44.30 93.66
CA LEU A 48 -20.14 45.48 92.79
C LEU A 48 -19.29 45.26 91.52
N GLU A 49 -18.07 44.74 91.70
CA GLU A 49 -17.17 44.36 90.59
C GLU A 49 -17.81 43.30 89.68
N ASN A 50 -18.43 42.27 90.25
CA ASN A 50 -19.15 41.26 89.46
C ASN A 50 -20.34 41.83 88.67
N LYS A 51 -21.05 42.84 89.20
CA LYS A 51 -22.14 43.51 88.46
C LYS A 51 -21.61 44.36 87.31
N LEU A 52 -20.48 45.05 87.51
CA LEU A 52 -19.81 45.81 86.45
C LEU A 52 -19.27 44.88 85.37
N LYS A 53 -18.61 43.79 85.75
CA LYS A 53 -18.08 42.78 84.83
C LYS A 53 -19.19 42.15 83.98
N LYS A 54 -20.33 41.77 84.57
CA LYS A 54 -21.49 41.26 83.80
C LYS A 54 -22.09 42.29 82.84
N ALA A 55 -22.07 43.58 83.19
CA ALA A 55 -22.51 44.65 82.30
C ALA A 55 -21.53 44.84 81.14
N GLU A 56 -20.22 44.75 81.41
CA GLU A 56 -19.16 44.81 80.40
C GLU A 56 -19.20 43.60 79.46
N GLU A 57 -19.36 42.38 79.98
CA GLU A 57 -19.55 41.16 79.19
C GLU A 57 -20.78 41.27 78.29
N ARG A 58 -21.91 41.80 78.79
CA ARG A 58 -23.10 42.04 77.97
C ARG A 58 -22.85 43.07 76.86
N ARG A 59 -22.15 44.16 77.18
CA ARG A 59 -21.76 45.18 76.18
C ARG A 59 -20.86 44.56 75.11
N SER A 60 -19.86 43.79 75.54
CA SER A 60 -18.91 43.09 74.67
C SER A 60 -19.61 42.09 73.75
N LEU A 61 -20.54 41.28 74.26
CA LEU A 61 -21.31 40.33 73.46
C LEU A 61 -22.18 41.03 72.40
N ILE A 62 -22.86 42.12 72.75
CA ILE A 62 -23.67 42.89 71.79
C ILE A 62 -22.77 43.53 70.72
N GLU A 63 -21.61 44.04 71.12
CA GLU A 63 -20.63 44.60 70.20
C GLU A 63 -20.08 43.52 69.26
N GLN A 64 -19.74 42.34 69.78
CA GLN A 64 -19.29 41.20 68.98
C GLN A 64 -20.36 40.72 68.00
N GLU A 65 -21.61 40.54 68.46
CA GLU A 65 -22.71 40.12 67.59
C GLU A 65 -22.94 41.13 66.46
N ARG A 66 -22.89 42.44 66.76
CA ARG A 66 -22.99 43.49 65.76
C ARG A 66 -21.84 43.44 64.76
N MET A 67 -20.61 43.20 65.23
CA MET A 67 -19.44 43.05 64.36
C MET A 67 -19.53 41.80 63.48
N GLU A 68 -20.04 40.68 64.00
CA GLU A 68 -20.27 39.46 63.22
C GLU A 68 -21.35 39.67 62.15
N GLN A 69 -22.44 40.39 62.45
CA GLN A 69 -23.47 40.74 61.46
C GLN A 69 -22.87 41.60 60.33
N LEU A 70 -22.09 42.64 60.67
CA LEU A 70 -21.41 43.48 59.69
C LEU A 70 -20.40 42.70 58.84
N ALA A 71 -19.67 41.75 59.45
CA ALA A 71 -18.76 40.87 58.73
C ALA A 71 -19.51 39.95 57.74
N LYS A 72 -20.64 39.38 58.14
CA LYS A 72 -21.51 38.56 57.27
C LYS A 72 -22.06 39.38 56.10
N GLU A 73 -22.51 40.61 56.33
CA GLU A 73 -22.98 41.50 55.25
C GLU A 73 -21.86 41.85 54.26
N ARG A 74 -20.66 42.17 54.76
CA ARG A 74 -19.48 42.41 53.92
C ARG A 74 -19.11 41.19 53.08
N GLN A 75 -19.10 40.01 53.71
CA GLN A 75 -18.80 38.76 53.02
C GLN A 75 -19.80 38.47 51.90
N LYS A 76 -21.10 38.64 52.16
CA LYS A 76 -22.15 38.48 51.15
C LYS A 76 -21.99 39.48 50.00
N ALA A 77 -21.63 40.74 50.28
CA ALA A 77 -21.37 41.73 49.24
C ALA A 77 -20.20 41.31 48.34
N ILE A 78 -19.10 40.81 48.93
CA ILE A 78 -17.96 40.28 48.17
C ILE A 78 -18.38 39.09 47.32
N GLU A 79 -19.12 38.13 47.88
CA GLU A 79 -19.60 36.94 47.16
C GLU A 79 -20.50 37.30 45.98
N VAL A 80 -21.37 38.30 46.12
CA VAL A 80 -22.21 38.77 45.01
C VAL A 80 -21.36 39.37 43.90
N VAL A 81 -20.37 40.21 44.24
CA VAL A 81 -19.47 40.84 43.26
C VAL A 81 -18.60 39.78 42.56
N THR A 82 -17.99 38.86 43.30
CA THR A 82 -17.15 37.81 42.72
C THR A 82 -17.96 36.85 41.87
N LYS A 83 -19.18 36.51 42.27
CA LYS A 83 -20.09 35.69 41.46
C LYS A 83 -20.48 36.40 40.17
N ALA A 84 -20.84 37.69 40.22
CA ALA A 84 -21.16 38.46 39.02
C ALA A 84 -19.96 38.56 38.06
N GLN A 85 -18.75 38.74 38.58
CA GLN A 85 -17.51 38.72 37.79
C GLN A 85 -17.28 37.34 37.16
N SER A 86 -17.42 36.26 37.94
CA SER A 86 -17.24 34.89 37.46
C SER A 86 -18.23 34.53 36.35
N GLU A 87 -19.51 34.88 36.50
CA GLU A 87 -20.54 34.64 35.48
C GLU A 87 -20.23 35.40 34.18
N ASN A 88 -19.76 36.65 34.29
CA ASN A 88 -19.34 37.44 33.14
C ASN A 88 -18.12 36.82 32.42
N GLU A 89 -17.12 36.36 33.17
CA GLU A 89 -15.97 35.65 32.62
C GLU A 89 -16.36 34.33 31.93
N GLN A 90 -17.26 33.56 32.54
CA GLN A 90 -17.77 32.32 31.96
C GLN A 90 -18.54 32.60 30.67
N PHE A 91 -19.36 33.64 30.63
CA PHE A 91 -20.07 34.06 29.43
C PHE A 91 -19.10 34.45 28.31
N SER A 92 -18.07 35.24 28.63
CA SER A 92 -17.03 35.63 27.69
C SER A 92 -16.29 34.42 27.13
N LYS A 93 -15.82 33.50 27.99
CA LYS A 93 -15.15 32.26 27.60
C LYS A 93 -16.02 31.38 26.69
N LYS A 94 -17.28 31.14 27.09
CA LYS A 94 -18.22 30.32 26.31
C LYS A 94 -18.50 30.92 24.94
N THR A 95 -18.62 32.24 24.87
CA THR A 95 -18.84 32.97 23.60
C THR A 95 -17.61 32.89 22.70
N GLN A 96 -16.42 33.09 23.26
CA GLN A 96 -15.16 32.96 22.53
C GLN A 96 -14.98 31.55 21.97
N GLU A 97 -15.21 30.51 22.78
CA GLU A 97 -15.11 29.13 22.32
C GLU A 97 -16.15 28.80 21.24
N LYS A 98 -17.39 29.29 21.38
CA LYS A 98 -18.44 29.10 20.37
C LYS A 98 -18.03 29.72 19.04
N LEU A 99 -17.48 30.94 19.07
CA LEU A 99 -16.95 31.60 17.88
C LEU A 99 -15.80 30.80 17.27
N ARG A 100 -14.83 30.38 18.09
CA ARG A 100 -13.70 29.57 17.64
C ARG A 100 -14.16 28.28 16.96
N ARG A 101 -15.06 27.51 17.59
CA ARG A 101 -15.62 26.28 17.00
C ARG A 101 -16.35 26.56 15.69
N SER A 102 -17.15 27.62 15.62
CA SER A 102 -17.85 28.01 14.39
C SER A 102 -16.88 28.36 13.25
N MET A 103 -15.78 29.03 13.56
CA MET A 103 -14.73 29.36 12.59
C MET A 103 -13.96 28.12 12.14
N GLU A 104 -13.65 27.19 13.05
CA GLU A 104 -12.99 25.92 12.74
C GLU A 104 -13.86 25.08 11.79
N ILE A 105 -15.14 24.90 12.13
CA ILE A 105 -16.10 24.16 11.28
C ILE A 105 -16.21 24.80 9.89
N ARG A 106 -16.29 26.14 9.80
CA ARG A 106 -16.31 26.82 8.50
C ARG A 106 -15.04 26.58 7.69
N ARG A 107 -13.88 26.61 8.35
CA ARG A 107 -12.59 26.32 7.72
C ARG A 107 -12.55 24.88 7.21
N GLU A 108 -12.87 23.91 8.06
CA GLU A 108 -12.89 22.48 7.73
C GLU A 108 -13.87 22.16 6.59
N ASN A 109 -15.06 22.75 6.60
CA ASN A 109 -16.04 22.59 5.52
C ASN A 109 -15.51 23.14 4.19
N ARG A 110 -14.88 24.32 4.22
CA ARG A 110 -14.26 24.92 3.03
C ARG A 110 -13.11 24.05 2.51
N GLU A 111 -12.26 23.56 3.41
CA GLU A 111 -11.16 22.66 3.04
C GLU A 111 -11.67 21.35 2.46
N THR A 112 -12.70 20.74 3.06
CA THR A 112 -13.32 19.51 2.55
C THR A 112 -13.86 19.71 1.14
N GLN A 113 -14.54 20.84 0.88
CA GLN A 113 -15.05 21.16 -0.45
C GLN A 113 -13.91 21.35 -1.46
N ILE A 114 -12.83 22.03 -1.07
CA ILE A 114 -11.66 22.23 -1.94
C ILE A 114 -10.98 20.89 -2.24
N ARG A 115 -10.78 20.03 -1.22
CA ARG A 115 -10.18 18.70 -1.41
C ARG A 115 -11.03 17.83 -2.34
N ALA A 116 -12.35 17.81 -2.17
CA ALA A 116 -13.25 17.06 -3.04
C ALA A 116 -13.18 17.55 -4.51
N LEU A 117 -13.04 18.86 -4.73
CA LEU A 117 -12.85 19.40 -6.08
C LEU A 117 -11.48 19.02 -6.66
N GLN A 118 -10.41 19.10 -5.87
CA GLN A 118 -9.07 18.71 -6.29
C GLN A 118 -8.97 17.22 -6.64
N GLU A 119 -9.62 16.36 -5.86
CA GLU A 119 -9.68 14.92 -6.11
C GLU A 119 -10.40 14.62 -7.43
N ARG A 120 -11.58 15.21 -7.64
CA ARG A 120 -12.34 15.05 -8.89
C ARG A 120 -11.56 15.54 -10.12
N LEU A 121 -10.80 16.63 -9.98
CA LEU A 121 -9.92 17.13 -11.05
C LEU A 121 -8.73 16.20 -11.30
N ARG A 122 -8.14 15.61 -10.24
CA ARG A 122 -7.09 14.61 -10.37
C ARG A 122 -7.58 13.37 -11.11
N GLU A 123 -8.72 12.81 -10.72
CA GLU A 123 -9.35 11.66 -11.38
C GLU A 123 -9.62 11.95 -12.86
N HIS A 124 -10.17 13.11 -13.17
CA HIS A 124 -10.39 13.52 -14.55
C HIS A 124 -9.07 13.58 -15.35
N SER A 125 -8.02 14.18 -14.77
CA SER A 125 -6.69 14.24 -15.41
C SER A 125 -6.11 12.85 -15.68
N LEU A 126 -6.20 11.94 -14.71
CA LEU A 126 -5.75 10.55 -14.87
C LEU A 126 -6.51 9.86 -15.99
N LYS A 127 -7.84 10.01 -16.03
CA LYS A 127 -8.66 9.41 -17.10
C LYS A 127 -8.30 9.95 -18.49
N VAL A 128 -8.01 11.25 -18.60
CA VAL A 128 -7.54 11.84 -19.87
C VAL A 128 -6.20 11.23 -20.29
N GLN A 129 -5.26 11.06 -19.35
CA GLN A 129 -3.96 10.43 -19.64
C GLN A 129 -4.11 8.95 -20.05
N GLU A 130 -5.01 8.20 -19.41
CA GLU A 130 -5.30 6.81 -19.78
C GLU A 130 -5.87 6.72 -21.20
N ILE A 131 -6.81 7.60 -21.56
CA ILE A 131 -7.38 7.65 -22.92
C ILE A 131 -6.30 8.01 -23.95
N GLN A 132 -5.41 8.96 -23.63
CA GLN A 132 -4.30 9.32 -24.51
C GLN A 132 -3.35 8.13 -24.74
N LYS A 133 -2.91 7.47 -23.66
CA LYS A 133 -2.05 6.28 -23.75
C LYS A 133 -2.68 5.16 -24.55
N ALA A 134 -3.96 4.85 -24.29
CA ALA A 134 -4.69 3.84 -25.06
C ALA A 134 -4.78 4.19 -26.55
N GLY A 135 -4.98 5.48 -26.88
CA GLY A 135 -4.94 5.97 -28.25
C GLY A 135 -3.57 5.78 -28.91
N GLU A 136 -2.49 6.15 -28.21
CA GLU A 136 -1.12 5.96 -28.70
C GLU A 136 -0.76 4.48 -28.89
N GLU A 137 -1.16 3.61 -27.96
CA GLU A 137 -0.97 2.15 -28.06
C GLU A 137 -1.71 1.56 -29.26
N MET A 138 -2.95 1.98 -29.50
CA MET A 138 -3.73 1.55 -30.66
C MET A 138 -3.04 1.96 -31.98
N VAL A 139 -2.49 3.18 -32.05
CA VAL A 139 -1.74 3.65 -33.23
C VAL A 139 -0.49 2.80 -33.44
N LYS A 140 0.30 2.56 -32.39
CA LYS A 140 1.51 1.70 -32.47
C LYS A 140 1.20 0.28 -32.89
N GLU A 141 0.12 -0.32 -32.37
CA GLU A 141 -0.29 -1.66 -32.76
C GLU A 141 -0.69 -1.70 -34.25
N PHE A 142 -1.42 -0.67 -34.71
CA PHE A 142 -1.79 -0.55 -36.10
C PHE A 142 -0.55 -0.41 -37.01
N GLU A 143 0.39 0.45 -36.65
CA GLU A 143 1.66 0.64 -37.36
C GLU A 143 2.44 -0.68 -37.45
N ALA A 144 2.67 -1.36 -36.33
CA ALA A 144 3.36 -2.65 -36.28
C ALA A 144 2.67 -3.71 -37.16
N LYS A 145 1.33 -3.75 -37.15
CA LYS A 145 0.56 -4.67 -38.01
C LYS A 145 0.71 -4.33 -39.49
N THR A 146 0.78 -3.05 -39.84
CA THR A 146 1.02 -2.63 -41.23
C THR A 146 2.44 -2.94 -41.69
N GLU A 147 3.44 -2.72 -40.85
CA GLU A 147 4.84 -3.06 -41.12
C GLU A 147 5.03 -4.56 -41.28
N MET A 148 4.43 -5.38 -40.40
CA MET A 148 4.46 -6.84 -40.52
C MET A 148 3.86 -7.31 -41.83
N LYS A 149 2.70 -6.76 -42.24
CA LYS A 149 2.07 -7.11 -43.52
C LYS A 149 2.94 -6.72 -44.70
N LEU A 150 3.58 -5.55 -44.65
CA LEU A 150 4.49 -5.11 -45.70
C LEU A 150 5.71 -6.04 -45.78
N SER A 151 6.31 -6.37 -44.64
CA SER A 151 7.45 -7.28 -44.54
C SER A 151 7.13 -8.67 -45.10
N GLN A 152 6.02 -9.29 -44.66
CA GLN A 152 5.56 -10.57 -45.19
C GLN A 152 5.37 -10.54 -46.70
N LYS A 153 4.79 -9.46 -47.22
CA LYS A 153 4.62 -9.30 -48.67
C LYS A 153 5.97 -9.23 -49.39
N MET A 154 6.94 -8.50 -48.85
CA MET A 154 8.29 -8.43 -49.41
C MET A 154 9.00 -9.79 -49.37
N GLU A 155 8.89 -10.52 -48.27
CA GLU A 155 9.45 -11.87 -48.10
C GLU A 155 8.87 -12.84 -49.14
N THR A 156 7.55 -12.84 -49.34
CA THR A 156 6.92 -13.69 -50.37
C THR A 156 7.37 -13.34 -51.79
N TYR A 157 7.60 -12.05 -52.10
CA TYR A 157 8.15 -11.66 -53.40
C TYR A 157 9.58 -12.17 -53.59
N GLU A 158 10.38 -12.07 -52.53
CA GLU A 158 11.76 -12.55 -52.56
C GLU A 158 11.83 -14.07 -52.70
N GLU A 159 11.05 -14.81 -51.92
CA GLU A 159 10.96 -16.27 -52.00
C GLU A 159 10.52 -16.72 -53.40
N ASN A 160 9.49 -16.08 -53.97
CA ASN A 160 9.04 -16.38 -55.33
C ASN A 160 10.13 -16.14 -56.36
N ARG A 161 10.87 -15.03 -56.26
CA ARG A 161 12.01 -14.72 -57.14
C ARG A 161 13.13 -15.76 -56.98
N GLN A 162 13.47 -16.12 -55.75
CA GLN A 162 14.49 -17.14 -55.47
C GLN A 162 14.09 -18.51 -56.03
N ASN A 163 12.83 -18.91 -55.87
CA ASN A 163 12.30 -20.16 -56.42
C ASN A 163 12.33 -20.19 -57.95
N GLN A 164 11.99 -19.06 -58.61
CA GLN A 164 12.11 -18.94 -60.07
C GLN A 164 13.57 -19.09 -60.53
N LEU A 165 14.50 -18.39 -59.87
CA LEU A 165 15.94 -18.50 -60.17
C LEU A 165 16.47 -19.92 -59.95
N LYS A 166 16.12 -20.54 -58.82
CA LYS A 166 16.49 -21.92 -58.48
C LYS A 166 15.95 -22.91 -59.53
N GLY A 167 14.72 -22.74 -59.98
CA GLY A 167 14.13 -23.56 -61.04
C GLY A 167 14.88 -23.43 -62.38
N MET A 168 15.30 -22.22 -62.76
CA MET A 168 16.13 -22.03 -63.97
C MET A 168 17.51 -22.67 -63.82
N LEU A 169 18.16 -22.51 -62.66
CA LEU A 169 19.45 -23.14 -62.38
C LEU A 169 19.37 -24.67 -62.40
N ALA A 170 18.31 -25.26 -61.84
CA ALA A 170 18.09 -26.70 -61.87
C ALA A 170 17.97 -27.24 -63.30
N LYS A 171 17.20 -26.56 -64.18
CA LYS A 171 17.10 -26.94 -65.60
C LYS A 171 18.43 -26.85 -66.33
N LEU A 172 19.23 -25.80 -66.06
CA LEU A 172 20.57 -25.67 -66.64
C LEU A 172 21.50 -26.78 -66.15
N GLN A 173 21.40 -27.15 -64.87
CA GLN A 173 22.17 -28.26 -64.30
C GLN A 173 21.75 -29.61 -64.90
N GLU A 174 20.46 -29.87 -65.06
CA GLU A 174 19.93 -31.06 -65.75
C GLU A 174 20.46 -31.15 -67.19
N HIS A 175 20.44 -30.04 -67.93
CA HIS A 175 20.98 -29.99 -69.28
C HIS A 175 22.49 -30.26 -69.30
N ALA A 176 23.25 -29.68 -68.37
CA ALA A 176 24.68 -29.94 -68.24
C ALA A 176 24.97 -31.42 -67.91
N ASN A 177 24.18 -32.02 -67.02
CA ASN A 177 24.28 -33.45 -66.70
C ASN A 177 23.97 -34.31 -67.93
N HIS A 178 22.91 -33.98 -68.67
CA HIS A 178 22.56 -34.72 -69.88
C HIS A 178 23.64 -34.61 -70.96
N ILE A 179 24.24 -33.43 -71.16
CA ILE A 179 25.39 -33.28 -72.05
C ILE A 179 26.53 -34.23 -71.60
N ASN A 180 26.86 -34.24 -70.31
CA ASN A 180 27.90 -35.13 -69.78
C ASN A 180 27.55 -36.61 -70.01
N GLU A 181 26.31 -37.01 -69.79
CA GLU A 181 25.83 -38.37 -70.06
C GLU A 181 25.98 -38.74 -71.54
N VAL A 182 25.60 -37.85 -72.46
CA VAL A 182 25.74 -38.07 -73.91
C VAL A 182 27.21 -38.15 -74.32
N CYS A 183 28.07 -37.28 -73.78
CA CYS A 183 29.51 -37.32 -74.01
C CYS A 183 30.11 -38.67 -73.54
N GLN A 184 29.82 -39.09 -72.31
CA GLN A 184 30.28 -40.38 -71.78
C GLN A 184 29.74 -41.56 -72.59
N ALA A 185 28.45 -41.53 -72.96
CA ALA A 185 27.85 -42.56 -73.80
C ALA A 185 28.50 -42.61 -75.20
N SER A 186 28.93 -41.46 -75.74
CA SER A 186 29.64 -41.39 -77.02
C SER A 186 31.06 -41.95 -76.94
N GLU A 187 31.78 -41.69 -75.84
CA GLU A 187 33.10 -42.29 -75.56
C GLU A 187 33.00 -43.82 -75.45
N ASN A 188 31.91 -44.32 -74.84
CA ASN A 188 31.67 -45.74 -74.62
C ASN A 188 30.95 -46.46 -75.78
N ARG A 189 30.70 -45.79 -76.91
CA ARG A 189 29.94 -46.36 -78.06
C ARG A 189 30.79 -47.21 -79.01
N GLY A 190 32.11 -47.16 -78.88
CA GLY A 190 33.02 -48.07 -79.60
C GLY A 190 33.15 -49.41 -78.88
N PRO A 191 33.43 -50.52 -79.58
CA PRO A 191 33.86 -51.75 -78.90
C PRO A 191 35.07 -51.39 -78.03
N SER A 192 35.07 -51.84 -76.77
CA SER A 192 36.20 -51.55 -75.88
C SER A 192 37.49 -52.02 -76.57
N THR A 193 38.59 -51.29 -76.40
CA THR A 193 39.89 -51.76 -76.89
C THR A 193 40.18 -53.17 -76.40
N ASP A 194 39.69 -53.48 -75.20
CA ASP A 194 39.77 -54.79 -74.57
C ASP A 194 38.89 -55.82 -75.31
N ASP A 195 37.65 -55.46 -75.72
CA ASP A 195 36.78 -56.34 -76.50
C ASP A 195 37.38 -56.66 -77.88
N LEU A 196 37.98 -55.66 -78.53
CA LEU A 196 38.68 -55.85 -79.81
C LEU A 196 39.92 -56.73 -79.63
N GLN A 197 40.66 -56.54 -78.54
CA GLN A 197 41.83 -57.35 -78.20
C GLN A 197 41.44 -58.78 -77.88
N GLU A 198 40.36 -59.00 -77.14
CA GLU A 198 39.81 -60.33 -76.84
C GLU A 198 39.34 -61.03 -78.12
N GLN A 199 38.62 -60.33 -79.00
CA GLN A 199 38.24 -60.86 -80.32
C GLN A 199 39.45 -61.26 -81.18
N LEU A 200 40.55 -60.49 -81.12
CA LEU A 200 41.79 -60.81 -81.82
C LEU A 200 42.46 -62.06 -81.23
N VAL A 201 42.56 -62.15 -79.91
CA VAL A 201 43.10 -63.32 -79.21
C VAL A 201 42.26 -64.56 -79.53
N GLN A 202 40.94 -64.47 -79.47
CA GLN A 202 40.04 -65.56 -79.81
C GLN A 202 40.25 -66.06 -81.24
N LYS A 203 40.45 -65.15 -82.21
CA LYS A 203 40.78 -65.51 -83.59
C LYS A 203 42.14 -66.21 -83.70
N MET A 204 43.15 -65.74 -82.97
CA MET A 204 44.47 -66.38 -82.92
C MET A 204 44.40 -67.78 -82.30
N GLU A 205 43.68 -67.95 -81.20
CA GLU A 205 43.47 -69.25 -80.55
C GLU A 205 42.78 -70.25 -81.48
N ASN A 206 41.73 -69.83 -82.18
CA ASN A 206 41.04 -70.68 -83.14
C ASN A 206 41.94 -71.09 -84.31
N ALA A 207 42.78 -70.16 -84.80
CA ALA A 207 43.78 -70.46 -85.82
C ALA A 207 44.83 -71.46 -85.33
N LEU A 208 45.30 -71.33 -84.08
CA LEU A 208 46.23 -72.27 -83.46
C LEU A 208 45.59 -73.65 -83.26
N LYS A 209 44.36 -73.72 -82.74
CA LYS A 209 43.61 -74.97 -82.58
C LYS A 209 43.45 -75.71 -83.91
N ASN A 210 43.06 -75.00 -84.97
CA ASN A 210 42.94 -75.60 -86.30
C ASN A 210 44.30 -76.12 -86.83
N ARG A 211 45.40 -75.40 -86.57
CA ARG A 211 46.74 -75.84 -86.95
C ARG A 211 47.20 -77.07 -86.16
N GLU A 212 46.93 -77.10 -84.85
CA GLU A 212 47.20 -78.27 -84.01
C GLU A 212 46.40 -79.49 -84.47
N GLU A 213 45.14 -79.30 -84.83
CA GLU A 213 44.28 -80.36 -85.35
C GLU A 213 44.81 -80.91 -86.69
N GLN A 214 45.25 -80.03 -87.60
CA GLN A 214 45.92 -80.46 -88.84
C GLN A 214 47.21 -81.25 -88.57
N LEU A 215 48.03 -80.82 -87.60
CA LEU A 215 49.25 -81.53 -87.20
C LEU A 215 48.93 -82.88 -86.56
N ARG A 216 47.92 -82.97 -85.70
CA ARG A 216 47.44 -84.24 -85.12
C ARG A 216 46.97 -85.19 -86.21
N ASN A 217 46.16 -84.72 -87.15
CA ASN A 217 45.70 -85.54 -88.28
C ASN A 217 46.87 -86.04 -89.14
N LEU A 218 47.92 -85.23 -89.32
CA LEU A 218 49.16 -85.64 -89.99
C LEU A 218 49.93 -86.69 -89.19
N GLN A 219 50.07 -86.51 -87.88
CA GLN A 219 50.71 -87.49 -86.98
C GLN A 219 49.94 -88.81 -86.94
N GLU A 220 48.61 -88.76 -86.92
CA GLU A 220 47.76 -89.96 -86.95
C GLU A 220 47.94 -90.71 -88.26
N ARG A 221 47.95 -90.03 -89.42
CA ARG A 221 48.29 -90.67 -90.71
C ARG A 221 49.68 -91.28 -90.73
N LEU A 222 50.68 -90.63 -90.13
CA LEU A 222 52.03 -91.19 -90.00
C LEU A 222 52.03 -92.43 -89.11
N ALA A 223 51.33 -92.40 -87.98
CA ALA A 223 51.18 -93.53 -87.07
C ALA A 223 50.41 -94.69 -87.72
N GLU A 224 49.37 -94.42 -88.51
CA GLU A 224 48.68 -95.41 -89.34
C GLU A 224 49.61 -96.02 -90.38
N HIS A 225 50.44 -95.21 -91.04
CA HIS A 225 51.47 -95.70 -91.96
C HIS A 225 52.49 -96.58 -91.25
N GLU A 226 53.00 -96.19 -90.08
CA GLU A 226 53.89 -97.02 -89.27
C GLU A 226 53.21 -98.32 -88.81
N ASN A 227 51.94 -98.25 -88.39
CA ASN A 227 51.16 -99.42 -88.00
C ASN A 227 50.94 -100.35 -89.18
N ARG A 228 50.70 -99.82 -90.38
CA ARG A 228 50.56 -100.58 -91.62
C ARG A 228 51.89 -101.19 -92.06
N ILE A 229 53.01 -100.49 -91.88
CA ILE A 229 54.37 -101.05 -92.07
C ILE A 229 54.60 -102.20 -91.09
N LYS A 230 54.29 -102.01 -89.79
CA LYS A 230 54.38 -103.08 -88.78
C LYS A 230 53.47 -104.26 -89.12
N GLU A 231 52.27 -104.01 -89.64
CA GLU A 231 51.33 -105.05 -90.05
C GLU A 231 51.79 -105.80 -91.30
N VAL A 232 52.36 -105.11 -92.30
CA VAL A 232 52.97 -105.73 -93.48
C VAL A 232 54.22 -106.52 -93.09
N GLN A 233 55.06 -106.01 -92.18
CA GLN A 233 56.20 -106.76 -91.62
C GLN A 233 55.73 -108.01 -90.87
N ARG A 234 54.64 -107.90 -90.08
CA ARG A 234 54.02 -109.06 -89.42
C ARG A 234 53.47 -110.06 -90.45
N LYS A 235 52.78 -109.59 -91.50
CA LYS A 235 52.27 -110.43 -92.61
C LYS A 235 53.39 -111.07 -93.43
N LYS A 236 54.53 -110.41 -93.60
CA LYS A 236 55.74 -110.95 -94.25
C LYS A 236 56.41 -112.03 -93.39
N LEU A 237 56.52 -111.82 -92.07
CA LEU A 237 56.95 -112.86 -91.12
C LEU A 237 56.03 -114.09 -91.14
N ILE A 238 54.73 -113.89 -91.35
CA ILE A 238 53.75 -114.98 -91.47
C ILE A 238 53.84 -115.66 -92.86
N SER A 239 54.03 -114.92 -93.95
CA SER A 239 54.14 -115.51 -95.30
C SER A 239 55.49 -116.20 -95.56
N GLU A 240 56.60 -115.72 -94.98
CA GLU A 240 57.90 -116.40 -95.03
C GLU A 240 57.89 -117.72 -94.23
N SER A 241 56.93 -117.90 -93.31
CA SER A 241 56.71 -119.17 -92.62
C SER A 241 55.81 -120.16 -93.40
N GLU A 242 55.12 -119.72 -94.45
CA GLU A 242 54.16 -120.53 -95.22
C GLU A 242 54.65 -120.96 -96.62
N THR A 243 55.82 -120.51 -97.09
CA THR A 243 56.38 -120.87 -98.42
C THR A 243 57.60 -121.81 -98.43
N GLU A 244 57.97 -122.43 -97.30
CA GLU A 244 58.99 -123.51 -97.24
C GLU A 244 58.38 -124.91 -96.94
N LYS A 245 57.29 -125.28 -97.62
CA LYS A 245 56.85 -126.68 -97.75
C LYS A 245 56.59 -127.05 -99.20
#